data_AF-A0A1Q6GP87-F1
#
_entry.id   AF-A0A1Q6GP87-F1
#
_cell.length_a   1.000
_cell.length_b   1.000
_cell.length_c   1.000
_cell.angle_alpha   90.00
_cell.angle_beta   90.00
_cell.angle_gamma   90.00
#
_symmetry.space_group_name_H-M   'P 1'
#
loop_
_entity.id
_entity.type
_entity.pdbx_description
1 polymer ?
#
loop_
_entity_poly.entity_id
_entity_poly.type
_entity_poly.pdbx_seq_one_letter_code
_entity_poly.pdbx_strand_id
1 'polypeptide(L)'
;MSLINLIIMIYEEYLECARKHLKSCRQLLEGLKENADNKEACLDIWYLSGYIIEGFTVYSAYKINGWNPNSKDGVKDIKLKYDKPFSYKTHLDFHYCRVYKGKPVFPSGLIKYFVQGHDYQSIIEGLLIKEPIFKDVPILGSGAIDNDVKILVDNWKPDIRYWYKEEQMKENNIPILTLDLLKQLIETCNDIYKKMIFV
;
A
#
# COMPACT_ATOMS: atom_id res chain seq x y z
N MET A 1 34.43 2.36 16.11
CA MET A 1 33.61 1.47 15.25
C MET A 1 32.24 2.08 15.15
N SER A 2 31.92 2.71 14.03
CA SER A 2 30.63 3.37 13.81
C SER A 2 29.56 2.29 13.65
N LEU A 3 28.55 2.31 14.53
CA LEU A 3 27.35 1.50 14.39
C LEU A 3 26.73 1.77 13.02
N ILE A 4 26.74 0.77 12.15
CA ILE A 4 25.74 0.70 11.09
C ILE A 4 24.42 0.55 11.84
N ASN A 5 23.68 1.65 11.97
CA ASN A 5 22.25 1.61 12.24
C ASN A 5 21.62 0.87 11.06
N LEU A 6 21.60 -0.46 11.12
CA LEU A 6 20.64 -1.24 10.36
C LEU A 6 19.30 -0.75 10.87
N ILE A 7 18.64 0.09 10.07
CA ILE A 7 17.28 0.54 10.33
C ILE A 7 16.42 -0.72 10.34
N ILE A 8 16.07 -1.17 11.54
CA ILE A 8 15.08 -2.23 11.78
C ILE A 8 13.78 -1.69 11.21
N MET A 9 13.20 -2.35 10.22
CA MET A 9 11.93 -1.93 9.64
C MET A 9 10.80 -2.64 10.39
N ILE A 10 9.99 -1.89 11.12
CA ILE A 10 8.74 -2.35 11.69
C ILE A 10 7.57 -2.03 10.74
N TYR A 11 6.32 -2.17 11.19
CA TYR A 11 5.16 -1.89 10.34
C TYR A 11 4.79 -0.39 10.31
N GLU A 12 5.22 0.39 11.30
CA GLU A 12 4.92 1.84 11.39
C GLU A 12 5.61 2.64 10.27
N GLU A 13 6.76 2.18 9.78
CA GLU A 13 7.48 2.81 8.67
C GLU A 13 6.67 2.78 7.37
N TYR A 14 5.72 1.85 7.20
CA TYR A 14 4.81 1.87 6.05
C TYR A 14 3.85 3.06 6.12
N LEU A 15 3.34 3.40 7.31
CA LEU A 15 2.50 4.58 7.49
C LEU A 15 3.30 5.86 7.23
N GLU A 16 4.53 5.93 7.74
CA GLU A 16 5.40 7.08 7.50
C GLU A 16 5.80 7.21 6.03
N CYS A 17 6.07 6.10 5.35
CA CYS A 17 6.35 6.06 3.92
C CYS A 17 5.13 6.56 3.11
N ALA A 18 3.94 6.03 3.39
CA ALA A 18 2.70 6.46 2.74
C ALA A 18 2.41 7.95 2.99
N ARG A 19 2.61 8.43 4.23
CA ARG A 19 2.48 9.86 4.57
C ARG A 19 3.46 10.73 3.78
N LYS A 20 4.70 10.28 3.60
CA LYS A 20 5.71 10.97 2.79
C LYS A 20 5.28 11.04 1.32
N HIS A 21 4.85 9.93 0.73
CA HIS A 21 4.35 9.89 -0.64
C HIS A 21 3.11 10.76 -0.84
N LEU A 22 2.18 10.76 0.12
CA LEU A 22 1.00 11.64 0.12
C LEU A 22 1.40 13.12 0.10
N LYS A 23 2.36 13.50 0.95
CA LYS A 23 2.91 14.86 0.95
C LYS A 23 3.55 15.21 -0.41
N SER A 24 4.34 14.31 -0.98
CA SER A 24 4.96 14.53 -2.30
C SER A 24 3.92 14.69 -3.41
N CYS A 25 2.88 13.86 -3.45
CA CYS A 25 1.81 13.96 -4.45
C CYS A 25 1.08 15.30 -4.36
N ARG A 26 0.83 15.80 -3.15
CA ARG A 26 0.24 17.13 -2.94
C ARG A 26 1.12 18.25 -3.48
N GLN A 27 2.42 18.21 -3.20
CA GLN A 27 3.38 19.18 -3.71
C GLN A 27 3.49 19.12 -5.24
N LEU A 28 3.44 17.92 -5.83
CA LEU A 28 3.39 17.76 -7.28
C LEU A 28 2.13 18.39 -7.86
N LEU A 29 0.95 18.09 -7.31
CA LEU A 29 -0.33 18.65 -7.73
C LEU A 29 -0.36 20.18 -7.67
N GLU A 30 0.17 20.78 -6.60
CA GLU A 30 0.28 22.23 -6.44
C GLU A 30 1.22 22.88 -7.47
N GLY A 31 2.24 22.12 -7.91
CA GLY A 31 3.21 22.59 -8.90
C GLY A 31 2.78 22.44 -10.37
N LEU A 32 1.67 21.75 -10.64
CA LEU A 32 1.19 21.57 -12.01
C LEU A 32 0.68 22.89 -12.58
N LYS A 33 1.13 23.23 -13.79
CA LYS A 33 0.72 24.46 -14.48
C LYS A 33 -0.57 24.24 -15.24
N GLU A 34 -1.51 25.16 -15.13
CA GLU A 34 -2.69 25.20 -15.99
C GLU A 34 -2.25 25.39 -17.45
N ASN A 35 -2.86 24.64 -18.38
CA ASN A 35 -2.58 24.67 -19.82
C ASN A 35 -1.15 24.21 -20.25
N ALA A 36 -0.46 23.44 -19.40
CA ALA A 36 0.79 22.76 -19.77
C ALA A 36 0.58 21.27 -20.01
N ASP A 37 1.52 20.64 -20.74
CA ASP A 37 1.59 19.18 -20.80
C ASP A 37 2.13 18.64 -19.47
N ASN A 38 1.22 18.14 -18.64
CA ASN A 38 1.53 17.56 -17.33
C ASN A 38 1.45 16.03 -17.32
N LYS A 39 1.42 15.37 -18.49
CA LYS A 39 1.15 13.92 -18.60
C LYS A 39 2.05 13.06 -17.71
N GLU A 40 3.36 13.28 -17.75
CA GLU A 40 4.32 12.52 -16.95
C GLU A 40 4.10 12.74 -15.45
N ALA A 41 3.91 13.98 -15.03
CA ALA A 41 3.64 14.29 -13.62
C ALA A 41 2.31 13.70 -13.14
N CYS A 42 1.26 13.70 -13.99
CA CYS A 42 0.01 13.03 -13.71
C CYS A 42 0.18 11.52 -13.51
N LEU A 43 0.97 10.89 -14.38
CA LEU A 43 1.30 9.46 -14.29
C LEU A 43 2.09 9.16 -13.01
N ASP A 44 3.06 9.99 -12.66
CA ASP A 44 3.85 9.87 -11.43
C ASP A 44 2.96 9.98 -10.17
N ILE A 45 2.00 10.91 -10.17
CA ILE A 45 1.04 11.03 -9.06
C ILE A 45 0.21 9.74 -8.93
N TRP A 46 -0.31 9.20 -10.04
CA TRP A 46 -1.06 7.95 -9.99
C TRP A 46 -0.18 6.77 -9.57
N TYR A 47 1.04 6.65 -10.09
CA TYR A 47 2.01 5.64 -9.70
C TYR A 47 2.30 5.69 -8.20
N LEU A 48 2.63 6.86 -7.66
CA LEU A 48 2.89 7.06 -6.23
C LEU A 48 1.65 6.80 -5.36
N SER A 49 0.44 7.06 -5.86
CA SER A 49 -0.79 6.83 -5.10
C SER A 49 -0.98 5.37 -4.69
N GLY A 50 -0.59 4.41 -5.53
CA GLY A 50 -0.67 3.00 -5.13
C GLY A 50 0.31 2.64 -4.02
N TYR A 51 1.49 3.27 -3.95
CA TYR A 51 2.40 3.10 -2.80
C TYR A 51 1.88 3.75 -1.52
N ILE A 52 1.07 4.81 -1.62
CA ILE A 52 0.34 5.37 -0.47
C ILE A 52 -0.65 4.33 0.05
N ILE A 53 -1.48 3.78 -0.83
CA ILE A 53 -2.51 2.79 -0.51
C ILE A 53 -1.88 1.49 0.02
N GLU A 54 -0.78 1.04 -0.59
CA GLU A 54 -0.01 -0.12 -0.14
C GLU A 54 0.51 0.09 1.29
N GLY A 55 1.15 1.23 1.56
CA GLY A 55 1.68 1.51 2.89
C GLY A 55 0.58 1.55 3.96
N PHE A 56 -0.55 2.17 3.64
CA PHE A 56 -1.75 2.12 4.48
C PHE A 56 -2.27 0.71 4.71
N THR A 57 -2.34 -0.10 3.65
CA THR A 57 -2.80 -1.49 3.71
C THR A 57 -1.92 -2.35 4.59
N VAL A 58 -0.60 -2.29 4.40
CA VAL A 58 0.38 -3.09 5.14
C VAL A 58 0.42 -2.67 6.61
N TYR A 59 0.47 -1.37 6.89
CA TYR A 59 0.37 -0.84 8.25
C TYR A 59 -0.87 -1.37 8.97
N SER A 60 -2.03 -1.23 8.32
CA SER A 60 -3.33 -1.65 8.84
C SER A 60 -3.33 -3.14 9.16
N ALA A 61 -2.94 -3.98 8.19
CA ALA A 61 -2.94 -5.42 8.31
C ALA A 61 -2.10 -5.91 9.51
N TYR A 62 -0.91 -5.35 9.69
CA TYR A 62 -0.05 -5.68 10.83
C TYR A 62 -0.60 -5.15 12.16
N LYS A 63 -1.08 -3.90 12.20
CA LYS A 63 -1.59 -3.26 13.42
C LYS A 63 -2.80 -3.99 13.99
N ILE A 64 -3.86 -4.17 13.19
CA ILE A 64 -5.13 -4.73 13.69
C ILE A 64 -4.99 -6.22 14.07
N ASN A 65 -4.04 -6.91 13.48
CA ASN A 65 -3.77 -8.32 13.78
C ASN A 65 -2.72 -8.51 14.88
N GLY A 66 -2.31 -7.41 15.53
CA GLY A 66 -1.46 -7.45 16.71
C GLY A 66 -0.05 -7.94 16.42
N TRP A 67 0.51 -7.61 15.25
CA TRP A 67 1.94 -7.84 15.03
C TRP A 67 2.73 -7.15 16.13
N ASN A 68 3.54 -7.94 16.83
CA ASN A 68 4.31 -7.43 17.95
C ASN A 68 5.78 -7.24 17.55
N PRO A 69 6.21 -5.99 17.25
CA PRO A 69 7.61 -5.70 16.97
C PRO A 69 8.47 -5.85 18.23
N ASN A 70 7.88 -5.78 19.43
CA ASN A 70 8.58 -5.88 20.71
C ASN A 70 8.35 -7.26 21.32
N SER A 71 9.10 -8.25 20.85
CA SER A 71 9.02 -9.60 21.39
C SER A 71 9.89 -9.78 22.64
N LYS A 72 9.67 -10.87 23.39
CA LYS A 72 10.55 -11.29 24.49
C LYS A 72 12.02 -11.47 24.05
N ASP A 73 12.25 -11.72 22.76
CA ASP A 73 13.58 -11.88 22.14
C ASP A 73 14.12 -10.57 21.53
N GLY A 74 13.59 -9.42 21.98
CA GLY A 74 13.95 -8.07 21.51
C GLY A 74 13.08 -7.57 20.36
N VAL A 75 13.52 -6.47 19.75
CA VAL A 75 12.84 -5.84 18.60
C VAL A 75 12.93 -6.76 17.37
N LYS A 76 11.79 -7.02 16.72
CA LYS A 76 11.64 -7.82 15.51
C LYS A 76 11.35 -6.91 14.33
N ASP A 77 12.16 -7.04 13.29
CA ASP A 77 11.88 -6.49 11.96
C ASP A 77 11.07 -7.52 11.15
N ILE A 78 10.14 -7.02 10.32
CA ILE A 78 9.19 -7.86 9.57
C ILE A 78 9.86 -8.68 8.45
N LYS A 79 11.02 -8.25 7.94
CA LYS A 79 11.76 -8.91 6.85
C LYS A 79 12.49 -10.15 7.34
N LEU A 80 13.07 -10.08 8.54
CA LEU A 80 13.98 -11.11 9.06
C LEU A 80 13.31 -12.12 9.98
N LYS A 81 12.49 -11.66 10.95
CA LYS A 81 11.86 -12.53 11.94
C LYS A 81 10.39 -12.71 11.59
N TYR A 82 10.00 -13.93 11.28
CA TYR A 82 8.60 -14.28 11.04
C TYR A 82 7.84 -14.47 12.36
N ASP A 83 6.55 -14.15 12.35
CA ASP A 83 5.62 -14.49 13.42
C ASP A 83 4.67 -15.58 12.92
N LYS A 84 4.93 -16.83 13.31
CA LYS A 84 4.13 -17.98 12.86
C LYS A 84 2.66 -17.82 13.24
N PRO A 85 2.30 -17.57 14.52
CA PRO A 85 0.92 -17.33 14.92
C PRO A 85 0.22 -16.29 14.04
N PHE A 86 0.87 -15.14 13.80
CA PHE A 86 0.33 -14.10 12.92
C PHE A 86 0.06 -14.65 11.51
N SER A 87 1.06 -15.23 10.84
CA SER A 87 0.93 -15.68 9.46
C SER A 87 -0.05 -16.86 9.30
N TYR A 88 -0.18 -17.72 10.30
CA TYR A 88 -1.21 -18.78 10.30
C TYR A 88 -2.62 -18.19 10.39
N LYS A 89 -2.81 -17.13 11.19
CA LYS A 89 -4.11 -16.46 11.34
C LYS A 89 -4.50 -15.68 10.09
N THR A 90 -3.56 -14.91 9.53
CA THR A 90 -3.84 -13.91 8.50
C THR A 90 -3.57 -14.38 7.09
N HIS A 91 -2.85 -15.50 6.93
CA HIS A 91 -2.25 -15.92 5.65
C HIS A 91 -1.33 -14.85 5.03
N LEU A 92 -0.87 -13.88 5.84
CA LEU A 92 -0.02 -12.78 5.43
C LEU A 92 1.41 -12.98 5.94
N ASP A 93 2.38 -12.73 5.07
CA ASP A 93 3.79 -12.64 5.45
C ASP A 93 4.54 -11.60 4.58
N PHE A 94 5.75 -11.22 4.97
CA PHE A 94 6.53 -10.31 4.15
C PHE A 94 6.98 -10.96 2.82
N HIS A 95 7.34 -12.26 2.86
CA HIS A 95 7.80 -13.01 1.69
C HIS A 95 6.74 -14.01 1.24
N TYR A 96 6.67 -14.29 -0.06
CA TYR A 96 5.86 -15.39 -0.59
C TYR A 96 6.30 -16.76 -0.05
N CYS A 97 7.62 -16.96 0.07
CA CYS A 97 8.20 -18.19 0.63
C CYS A 97 9.44 -17.86 1.48
N ARG A 98 9.39 -18.21 2.76
CA ARG A 98 10.55 -18.15 3.66
C ARG A 98 11.21 -19.51 3.76
N VAL A 99 12.54 -19.53 3.74
CA VAL A 99 13.34 -20.74 3.92
C VAL A 99 14.21 -20.60 5.17
N TYR A 100 14.21 -21.62 6.02
CA TYR A 100 15.10 -21.74 7.18
C TYR A 100 15.81 -23.09 7.15
N LYS A 101 17.15 -23.07 7.14
CA LYS A 101 18.00 -24.27 7.02
C LYS A 101 17.58 -25.18 5.84
N GLY A 102 17.32 -24.56 4.68
CA GLY A 102 16.94 -25.27 3.46
C GLY A 102 15.51 -25.82 3.42
N LYS A 103 14.67 -25.52 4.42
CA LYS A 103 13.26 -25.97 4.46
C LYS A 103 12.30 -24.79 4.48
N PRO A 104 11.15 -24.86 3.78
CA PRO A 104 10.09 -23.86 3.92
C PRO A 104 9.68 -23.69 5.38
N VAL A 105 9.59 -22.43 5.82
CA VAL A 105 9.14 -22.08 7.17
C VAL A 105 7.65 -22.36 7.33
N PHE A 106 6.89 -22.18 6.25
CA PHE A 106 5.44 -22.37 6.18
C PHE A 106 5.10 -23.56 5.25
N PRO A 107 3.97 -24.25 5.51
CA PRO A 107 3.40 -25.18 4.54
C PRO A 107 3.12 -24.50 3.19
N SER A 108 3.22 -25.27 2.10
CA SER A 108 2.88 -24.79 0.76
C SER A 108 1.43 -24.29 0.72
N GLY A 109 1.22 -23.12 0.13
CA GLY A 109 -0.10 -22.49 0.01
C GLY A 109 -0.66 -21.85 1.28
N LEU A 110 0.08 -21.88 2.42
CA LEU A 110 -0.38 -21.20 3.63
C LEU A 110 -0.39 -19.68 3.44
N ILE A 111 0.71 -19.12 2.91
CA ILE A 111 0.82 -17.68 2.65
C ILE A 111 0.07 -17.37 1.35
N LYS A 112 -0.95 -16.54 1.47
CA LYS A 112 -1.78 -16.07 0.35
C LYS A 112 -1.50 -14.61 0.02
N TYR A 113 -1.11 -13.83 1.02
CA TYR A 113 -0.84 -12.41 0.89
C TYR A 113 0.60 -12.13 1.26
N PHE A 114 1.34 -11.44 0.38
CA PHE A 114 2.75 -11.18 0.60
C PHE A 114 3.14 -9.76 0.25
N VAL A 115 3.75 -9.07 1.21
CA VAL A 115 4.03 -7.62 1.14
C VAL A 115 4.98 -7.28 -0.01
N GLN A 116 5.99 -8.11 -0.29
CA GLN A 116 6.92 -7.85 -1.40
C GLN A 116 6.30 -7.95 -2.80
N GLY A 117 5.07 -8.43 -2.92
CA GLY A 117 4.39 -8.62 -4.21
C GLY A 117 3.81 -7.35 -4.81
N HIS A 118 3.71 -6.26 -4.04
CA HIS A 118 2.98 -5.05 -4.43
C HIS A 118 1.50 -5.29 -4.82
N ASP A 119 0.92 -6.38 -4.31
CA ASP A 119 -0.48 -6.74 -4.47
C ASP A 119 -1.27 -6.38 -3.21
N TYR A 120 -1.43 -5.07 -2.98
CA TYR A 120 -2.17 -4.59 -1.82
C TYR A 120 -3.67 -4.88 -1.95
N GLN A 121 -4.19 -5.00 -3.18
CA GLN A 121 -5.60 -5.28 -3.43
C GLN A 121 -6.02 -6.62 -2.82
N SER A 122 -5.22 -7.67 -3.02
CA SER A 122 -5.49 -8.98 -2.39
C SER A 122 -5.50 -8.92 -0.85
N ILE A 123 -4.67 -8.07 -0.24
CA ILE A 123 -4.68 -7.87 1.22
C ILE A 123 -5.96 -7.13 1.64
N ILE A 124 -6.36 -6.10 0.92
CA ILE A 124 -7.60 -5.36 1.21
C ILE A 124 -8.81 -6.29 1.16
N GLU A 125 -9.01 -6.97 0.03
CA GLU A 125 -10.18 -7.83 -0.19
C GLU A 125 -10.17 -9.08 0.70
N GLY A 126 -8.97 -9.64 0.91
CA GLY A 126 -8.76 -10.84 1.69
C GLY A 126 -8.87 -10.62 3.20
N LEU A 127 -8.40 -9.48 3.69
CA LEU A 127 -8.17 -9.22 5.11
C LEU A 127 -8.89 -7.96 5.60
N LEU A 128 -8.63 -6.79 5.03
CA LEU A 128 -9.05 -5.52 5.64
C LEU A 128 -10.55 -5.23 5.49
N ILE A 129 -11.15 -5.46 4.33
CA ILE A 129 -12.55 -5.09 4.05
C ILE A 129 -13.56 -5.79 4.98
N LYS A 130 -13.15 -6.91 5.59
CA LYS A 130 -13.97 -7.71 6.50
C LYS A 130 -13.98 -7.16 7.93
N GLU A 131 -13.07 -6.24 8.23
CA GLU A 131 -12.86 -5.74 9.58
C GLU A 131 -13.77 -4.53 9.83
N PRO A 132 -14.64 -4.56 10.85
CA PRO A 132 -15.64 -3.52 11.09
C PRO A 132 -15.07 -2.10 11.21
N ILE A 133 -13.81 -1.98 11.61
CA ILE A 133 -13.10 -0.70 11.75
C ILE A 133 -12.91 0.03 10.40
N PHE A 134 -12.92 -0.70 9.28
CA PHE A 134 -12.77 -0.13 7.93
C PHE A 134 -14.10 0.11 7.20
N LYS A 135 -15.26 -0.16 7.81
CA LYS A 135 -16.57 -0.09 7.12
C LYS A 135 -16.85 1.24 6.41
N ASP A 136 -16.36 2.35 6.95
CA ASP A 136 -16.53 3.71 6.41
C ASP A 136 -15.21 4.31 5.88
N VAL A 137 -14.21 3.47 5.62
CA VAL A 137 -12.92 3.87 5.07
C VAL A 137 -12.93 3.56 3.57
N PRO A 138 -12.77 4.57 2.69
CA PRO A 138 -12.71 4.32 1.24
C PRO A 138 -11.48 3.48 0.91
N ILE A 139 -11.56 2.68 -0.16
CA ILE A 139 -10.51 1.76 -0.64
C ILE A 139 -10.24 0.58 0.33
N LEU A 140 -9.87 0.84 1.58
CA LEU A 140 -9.52 -0.20 2.56
C LEU A 140 -10.73 -0.97 3.11
N GLY A 141 -11.92 -0.41 2.97
CA GLY A 141 -13.16 -1.06 3.35
C GLY A 141 -14.34 -0.62 2.48
N SER A 142 -15.55 -0.60 3.03
CA SER A 142 -16.79 -0.31 2.29
C SER A 142 -17.18 1.17 2.24
N GLY A 143 -16.23 2.08 2.55
CA GLY A 143 -16.48 3.51 2.47
C GLY A 143 -16.77 3.98 1.04
N ALA A 144 -17.61 5.00 0.90
CA ALA A 144 -17.95 5.59 -0.39
C ALA A 144 -16.70 6.11 -1.12
N ILE A 145 -16.61 5.81 -2.41
CA ILE A 145 -15.52 6.21 -3.29
C ILE A 145 -16.11 6.60 -4.65
N ASP A 146 -15.56 7.64 -5.26
CA ASP A 146 -15.89 8.00 -6.64
C ASP A 146 -15.52 6.86 -7.61
N ASN A 147 -16.33 6.64 -8.63
CA ASN A 147 -16.16 5.50 -9.53
C ASN A 147 -14.88 5.60 -10.37
N ASP A 148 -14.50 6.80 -10.83
CA ASP A 148 -13.28 6.98 -11.61
C ASP A 148 -12.04 6.79 -10.73
N VAL A 149 -12.10 7.27 -9.48
CA VAL A 149 -11.06 6.98 -8.47
C VAL A 149 -10.96 5.48 -8.22
N LYS A 150 -12.09 4.77 -8.09
CA LYS A 150 -12.11 3.32 -7.94
C LYS A 150 -11.44 2.61 -9.12
N ILE A 151 -11.72 3.03 -10.35
CA ILE A 151 -11.08 2.46 -11.56
C ILE A 151 -9.56 2.65 -11.50
N LEU A 152 -9.06 3.82 -11.08
CA LEU A 152 -7.63 4.06 -10.93
C LEU A 152 -6.97 3.14 -9.89
N VAL A 153 -7.66 2.86 -8.78
CA VAL A 153 -7.15 1.99 -7.71
C VAL A 153 -7.17 0.53 -8.14
N ASP A 154 -8.28 0.06 -8.70
CA ASP A 154 -8.45 -1.32 -9.13
C ASP A 154 -7.46 -1.73 -10.22
N ASN A 155 -7.09 -0.78 -11.09
CA ASN A 155 -6.15 -1.04 -12.19
C ASN A 155 -4.71 -0.62 -11.87
N TRP A 156 -4.42 -0.20 -10.64
CA TRP A 156 -3.07 0.16 -10.27
C TRP A 156 -2.14 -1.07 -10.31
N LYS A 157 -0.94 -0.90 -10.87
CA LYS A 157 0.15 -1.88 -10.82
C LYS A 157 1.51 -1.18 -10.89
N PRO A 158 2.59 -1.82 -10.39
CA PRO A 158 3.93 -1.24 -10.44
C PRO A 158 4.40 -0.86 -11.85
N ASP A 159 3.92 -1.57 -12.87
CA ASP A 159 4.31 -1.39 -14.27
C ASP A 159 3.80 -0.08 -14.89
N ILE A 160 2.87 0.64 -14.23
CA ILE A 160 2.35 1.94 -14.70
C ILE A 160 3.47 2.94 -14.96
N ARG A 161 4.58 2.86 -14.21
CA ARG A 161 5.76 3.71 -14.44
C ARG A 161 6.36 3.60 -15.84
N TYR A 162 6.02 2.54 -16.59
CA TYR A 162 6.47 2.30 -17.96
C TYR A 162 5.42 2.64 -19.01
N TRP A 163 4.28 3.19 -18.61
CA TRP A 163 3.15 3.50 -19.48
C TRP A 163 3.25 4.91 -20.05
N TYR A 164 4.19 5.09 -20.97
CA TYR A 164 4.43 6.38 -21.61
C TYR A 164 3.49 6.65 -22.81
N LYS A 165 2.68 5.65 -23.21
CA LYS A 165 1.78 5.74 -24.36
C LYS A 165 0.32 5.70 -23.93
N GLU A 166 -0.49 6.60 -24.49
CA GLU A 166 -1.93 6.68 -24.18
C GLU A 166 -2.69 5.39 -24.55
N GLU A 167 -2.23 4.66 -25.56
CA GLU A 167 -2.82 3.40 -25.98
C GLU A 167 -2.78 2.36 -24.85
N GLN A 168 -1.69 2.31 -24.06
CA GLN A 168 -1.56 1.40 -22.93
C GLN A 168 -2.62 1.68 -21.86
N MET A 169 -2.95 2.96 -21.63
CA MET A 169 -4.00 3.36 -20.69
C MET A 169 -5.39 3.00 -21.23
N LYS A 170 -5.65 3.24 -22.52
CA LYS A 170 -6.93 2.92 -23.17
C LYS A 170 -7.20 1.41 -23.20
N GLU A 171 -6.20 0.60 -23.51
CA GLU A 171 -6.30 -0.86 -23.49
C GLU A 171 -6.69 -1.43 -22.11
N ASN A 172 -6.35 -0.71 -21.03
CA ASN A 172 -6.67 -1.09 -19.66
C ASN A 172 -7.91 -0.33 -19.11
N ASN A 173 -8.70 0.31 -19.98
CA ASN A 173 -9.90 1.07 -19.61
C ASN A 173 -9.68 2.15 -18.53
N ILE A 174 -8.48 2.76 -18.51
CA ILE A 174 -8.15 3.79 -17.53
C ILE A 174 -8.75 5.14 -17.98
N PRO A 175 -9.45 5.87 -17.10
CA PRO A 175 -9.92 7.22 -17.41
C PRO A 175 -8.74 8.16 -17.67
N ILE A 176 -9.00 9.24 -18.41
CA ILE A 176 -7.98 10.27 -18.66
C ILE A 176 -7.55 10.86 -17.31
N LEU A 177 -6.24 10.90 -17.04
CA LEU A 177 -5.67 11.46 -15.81
C LEU A 177 -5.78 12.98 -15.80
N THR A 178 -6.98 13.49 -15.54
CA THR A 178 -7.23 14.92 -15.37
C THR A 178 -6.74 15.39 -14.00
N LEU A 179 -6.46 16.69 -13.90
CA LEU A 179 -6.07 17.31 -12.63
C LEU A 179 -7.13 17.09 -11.54
N ASP A 180 -8.42 17.19 -11.89
CA ASP A 180 -9.51 17.03 -10.93
C ASP A 180 -9.63 15.58 -10.44
N LEU A 181 -9.48 14.60 -11.34
CA LEU A 181 -9.46 13.19 -10.96
C LEU A 181 -8.29 12.87 -10.01
N LEU A 182 -7.09 13.38 -10.30
CA LEU A 182 -5.94 13.18 -9.43
C LEU A 182 -6.08 13.90 -8.08
N LYS A 183 -6.67 15.10 -8.05
CA LYS A 183 -7.02 15.79 -6.80
C LYS A 183 -7.98 14.94 -5.96
N GLN A 184 -9.01 14.36 -6.57
CA GLN A 184 -9.97 13.48 -5.88
C GLN A 184 -9.30 12.20 -5.35
N LEU A 185 -8.42 11.57 -6.14
CA LEU A 185 -7.65 10.41 -5.70
C LEU A 185 -6.77 10.73 -4.48
N ILE A 186 -6.04 11.85 -4.52
CA ILE A 186 -5.16 12.26 -3.43
C ILE A 186 -5.94 12.70 -2.19
N GLU A 187 -7.09 13.36 -2.33
CA GLU A 187 -7.97 13.63 -1.18
C GLU A 187 -8.59 12.36 -0.60
N THR A 188 -8.94 11.38 -1.42
CA THR A 188 -9.36 10.04 -0.95
C THR A 188 -8.26 9.40 -0.10
N CYS A 189 -7.00 9.46 -0.54
CA CYS A 189 -5.86 8.97 0.23
C CYS A 189 -5.67 9.73 1.56
N ASN A 190 -5.88 11.04 1.55
CA ASN A 190 -5.81 11.86 2.76
C ASN A 190 -6.92 11.54 3.77
N ASP A 191 -8.13 11.23 3.30
CA ASP A 191 -9.23 10.84 4.17
C ASP A 191 -9.00 9.47 4.81
N ILE A 192 -8.38 8.54 4.08
CA ILE A 192 -7.88 7.28 4.66
C ILE A 192 -6.87 7.60 5.76
N TYR A 193 -5.84 8.41 5.46
CA TYR A 193 -4.80 8.78 6.43
C TYR A 193 -5.35 9.37 7.73
N LYS A 194 -6.31 10.31 7.63
CA LYS A 194 -6.96 10.92 8.81
C LYS A 194 -7.70 9.87 9.65
N LYS A 195 -8.30 8.87 9.02
CA LYS A 195 -9.01 7.77 9.71
C LYS A 195 -8.04 6.78 10.36
N MET A 196 -6.80 6.65 9.87
CA MET A 196 -5.78 5.78 10.45
C MET A 196 -5.33 6.20 11.86
N ILE A 197 -5.60 7.44 12.27
CA ILE A 197 -5.37 7.91 13.63
C ILE A 197 -6.27 7.16 14.63
N PHE A 198 -7.42 6.66 14.17
CA PHE A 198 -8.42 5.96 14.98
C PHE A 198 -8.41 4.44 14.80
N VAL A 199 -7.61 3.94 13.86
CA VAL A 199 -7.23 2.52 13.71
C VAL A 199 -6.08 2.24 14.66
#